data_AF-A0A813E008-F1
#
_entry.id   AF-A0A813E008-F1
#
_cell.length_a   1.000
_cell.length_b   1.000
_cell.length_c   1.000
_cell.angle_alpha   90.00
_cell.angle_beta   90.00
_cell.angle_gamma   90.00
#
_symmetry.space_group_name_H-M   'P 1'
#
loop_
_entity.id
_entity.type
_entity.pdbx_description
1 polymer ?
#
loop_
_entity_poly.entity_id
_entity_poly.type
_entity_poly.pdbx_seq_one_letter_code
_entity_poly.pdbx_strand_id
1 'polypeptide(L)'
;AQLRRQLGGSAPRGSGAQAAAAGGAAAAAGALHMPRALWIKANPGAGRETFVRLATCFLRAAGTISREEIVWVEGSEIAASKDPAELLATRLAVADRGCIAIRDLDDLADSREALRALALALGSVDGSSGGGTMAVLIGTASGLSRIGRMEPSLEARFPTHVAMPDFTAMELVQFMEQAAADLPSGALAFEESLGPRLAEHINETYGGGAQGKELGERGNLALARRLLQRAVQNRITRLFNRIQEGEQPGECPESERLTVEDFEVGAPLGEGKEQKDAIDEEVGNLIGMGKAKEWFAQVRQKVAFVEQTGTRSDLRVCLNIIITGNPGTGKTTFARLLARFFHTYGVLPKDSFVEKNGLELKAEYMGGTAPRVKAAVQEAMGGCLFLDEAYALMDSSSGIGGGGDAFSQEALRTLLTEVENHRTNLMVVLAGYKEKMGRLMRAEEGLA
;
A
#
# COMPACT_ATOMS: atom_id res chain seq x y z
N ALA A 1 -28.76 -1.62 7.26
CA ALA A 1 -29.46 -0.66 6.37
C ALA A 1 -29.26 0.80 6.80
N GLN A 2 -29.54 1.19 8.06
CA GLN A 2 -29.26 2.55 8.56
C GLN A 2 -27.77 2.90 8.62
N LEU A 3 -26.92 1.95 9.03
CA LEU A 3 -25.45 2.08 9.03
C LEU A 3 -24.88 2.28 7.61
N ARG A 4 -25.57 1.77 6.57
CA ARG A 4 -25.23 1.98 5.15
C ARG A 4 -25.65 3.36 4.63
N ARG A 5 -26.57 4.06 5.29
CA ARG A 5 -26.99 5.43 4.91
C ARG A 5 -26.17 6.53 5.60
N GLN A 6 -25.66 6.28 6.81
CA GLN A 6 -24.92 7.28 7.58
C GLN A 6 -23.44 7.40 7.19
N LEU A 7 -22.87 6.38 6.53
CA LEU A 7 -21.49 6.44 6.03
C LEU A 7 -21.34 7.19 4.70
N GLY A 8 -22.45 7.60 4.05
CA GLY A 8 -22.47 8.33 2.78
C GLY A 8 -23.33 9.60 2.81
N GLY A 9 -23.41 10.27 3.96
CA GLY A 9 -24.24 11.47 4.12
C GLY A 9 -23.52 12.56 4.89
N SER A 10 -23.14 13.62 4.18
CA SER A 10 -22.85 14.92 4.78
C SER A 10 -24.06 15.38 5.60
N ALA A 11 -23.82 15.79 6.85
CA ALA A 11 -24.85 16.38 7.69
C ALA A 11 -25.38 17.67 7.02
N PRO A 12 -26.69 17.86 6.83
CA PRO A 12 -27.20 19.12 6.32
C PRO A 12 -27.03 20.18 7.41
N ARG A 13 -26.19 21.18 7.14
CA ARG A 13 -26.20 22.45 7.85
C ARG A 13 -27.47 23.21 7.43
N GLY A 14 -28.40 23.42 8.35
CA GLY A 14 -29.32 24.56 8.26
C GLY A 14 -30.75 24.36 8.76
N SER A 15 -31.16 25.34 9.57
CA SER A 15 -32.51 25.74 9.97
C SER A 15 -33.23 24.91 11.05
N GLY A 16 -33.40 25.56 12.20
CA GLY A 16 -34.22 25.08 13.29
C GLY A 16 -35.70 25.11 12.92
N ALA A 17 -36.33 23.95 12.90
CA ALA A 17 -37.78 23.77 13.07
C ALA A 17 -38.11 22.27 13.05
N GLN A 18 -37.70 21.50 14.07
CA GLN A 18 -38.28 20.17 14.30
C GLN A 18 -38.05 19.60 15.71
N ALA A 19 -37.85 20.48 16.71
CA ALA A 19 -37.74 20.09 18.12
C ALA A 19 -39.08 19.68 18.78
N ALA A 20 -40.20 19.65 18.04
CA ALA A 20 -41.53 19.41 18.62
C ALA A 20 -42.10 18.00 18.37
N ALA A 21 -41.47 17.15 17.54
CA ALA A 21 -41.96 15.79 17.26
C ALA A 21 -41.25 14.69 18.07
N ALA A 22 -40.17 15.01 18.80
CA ALA A 22 -39.39 14.05 19.58
C ALA A 22 -40.02 13.68 20.94
N GLY A 23 -41.03 14.43 21.40
CA GLY A 23 -41.66 14.22 22.72
C GLY A 23 -42.63 13.04 22.81
N GLY A 24 -43.08 12.49 21.68
CA GLY A 24 -44.09 11.41 21.63
C GLY A 24 -43.53 9.98 21.59
N ALA A 25 -42.26 9.79 21.21
CA ALA A 25 -41.67 8.46 21.05
C ALA A 25 -41.05 7.90 22.35
N ALA A 26 -40.80 8.76 23.35
CA ALA A 26 -40.20 8.36 24.63
C ALA A 26 -41.15 7.54 25.53
N ALA A 27 -42.46 7.57 25.27
CA ALA A 27 -43.47 6.90 26.09
C ALA A 27 -43.83 5.47 25.63
N ALA A 28 -43.24 4.98 24.52
CA ALA A 28 -43.44 3.61 24.03
C ALA A 28 -42.20 2.71 24.20
N ALA A 29 -41.19 3.16 24.97
CA ALA A 29 -39.99 2.39 25.29
C ALA A 29 -40.26 1.36 26.40
N GLY A 30 -41.22 0.46 26.18
CA GLY A 30 -41.29 -0.80 26.90
C GLY A 30 -40.03 -1.61 26.59
N ALA A 31 -39.04 -1.55 27.49
CA ALA A 31 -37.88 -2.43 27.62
C ALA A 31 -37.37 -3.09 26.32
N LEU A 32 -36.85 -2.31 25.37
CA LEU A 32 -35.87 -2.87 24.43
C LEU A 32 -34.62 -3.22 25.23
N HIS A 33 -34.41 -4.50 25.51
CA HIS A 33 -33.17 -5.00 26.10
C HIS A 33 -32.04 -4.82 25.06
N MET A 34 -31.35 -3.69 25.12
CA MET A 34 -30.23 -3.39 24.23
C MET A 34 -29.04 -4.30 24.57
N PRO A 35 -28.41 -4.93 23.57
CA PRO A 35 -27.31 -5.86 23.82
C PRO A 35 -26.09 -5.12 24.37
N ARG A 36 -25.57 -5.62 25.50
CA ARG A 36 -24.36 -5.11 26.15
C ARG A 36 -23.10 -5.89 25.78
N ALA A 37 -23.26 -6.99 25.06
CA ALA A 37 -22.20 -7.88 24.63
C ALA A 37 -22.36 -8.16 23.13
N LEU A 38 -21.40 -7.74 22.30
CA LEU A 38 -21.38 -7.98 20.85
C LEU A 38 -20.23 -8.89 20.42
N TRP A 39 -20.55 -9.90 19.63
CA TRP A 39 -19.60 -10.81 19.01
C TRP A 39 -19.51 -10.52 17.51
N ILE A 40 -18.47 -9.80 17.09
CA ILE A 40 -18.32 -9.30 15.73
C ILE A 40 -17.38 -10.20 14.93
N LYS A 41 -17.94 -10.91 13.95
CA LYS A 41 -17.21 -11.68 12.94
C LYS A 41 -16.92 -10.76 11.75
N ALA A 42 -15.67 -10.36 11.58
CA ALA A 42 -15.27 -9.44 10.51
C ALA A 42 -13.81 -9.65 10.12
N ASN A 43 -13.51 -9.69 8.83
CA ASN A 43 -12.13 -9.70 8.35
C ASN A 43 -11.47 -8.32 8.55
N PRO A 44 -10.11 -8.27 8.62
CA PRO A 44 -9.39 -7.01 8.72
C PRO A 44 -9.77 -6.04 7.60
N GLY A 45 -10.02 -4.78 7.96
CA GLY A 45 -10.39 -3.74 6.99
C GLY A 45 -11.86 -3.71 6.56
N ALA A 46 -12.73 -4.59 7.07
CA ALA A 46 -14.17 -4.58 6.81
C ALA A 46 -14.94 -3.38 7.44
N GLY A 47 -14.24 -2.41 8.06
CA GLY A 47 -14.85 -1.28 8.77
C GLY A 47 -15.32 -1.60 10.20
N ARG A 48 -14.79 -2.67 10.81
CA ARG A 48 -15.12 -3.12 12.17
C ARG A 48 -15.01 -2.01 13.22
N GLU A 49 -13.99 -1.17 13.15
CA GLU A 49 -13.80 -0.08 14.12
C GLU A 49 -14.85 1.02 13.98
N THR A 50 -15.17 1.38 12.73
CA THR A 50 -16.21 2.35 12.41
C THR A 50 -17.58 1.86 12.89
N PHE A 51 -17.85 0.57 12.72
CA PHE A 51 -19.07 -0.04 13.24
C PHE A 51 -19.17 0.09 14.77
N VAL A 52 -18.10 -0.24 15.51
CA VAL A 52 -18.10 -0.12 16.98
C VAL A 52 -18.31 1.34 17.40
N ARG A 53 -17.63 2.29 16.76
CA ARG A 53 -17.84 3.73 17.05
C ARG A 53 -19.29 4.15 16.88
N LEU A 54 -19.91 3.76 15.78
CA LEU A 54 -21.33 4.07 15.51
C LEU A 54 -22.26 3.36 16.50
N ALA A 55 -21.99 2.10 16.84
CA ALA A 55 -22.76 1.35 17.82
C ALA A 55 -22.68 2.00 19.21
N THR A 56 -21.49 2.40 19.65
CA THR A 56 -21.27 3.12 20.91
C THR A 56 -22.02 4.46 20.93
N CYS A 57 -21.92 5.24 19.84
CA CYS A 57 -22.64 6.51 19.72
C CYS A 57 -24.16 6.31 19.82
N PHE A 58 -24.70 5.30 19.12
CA PHE A 58 -26.11 4.95 19.17
C PHE A 58 -26.56 4.50 20.56
N LEU A 59 -25.79 3.65 21.24
CA LEU A 59 -26.12 3.14 22.57
C LEU A 59 -26.04 4.21 23.65
N ARG A 60 -25.13 5.19 23.49
CA ARG A 60 -25.11 6.39 24.32
C ARG A 60 -26.36 7.23 24.12
N ALA A 61 -26.76 7.47 22.87
CA ALA A 61 -27.99 8.20 22.57
C ALA A 61 -29.25 7.49 23.11
N ALA A 62 -29.23 6.16 23.14
CA ALA A 62 -30.27 5.32 23.73
C ALA A 62 -30.20 5.20 25.27
N GLY A 63 -29.22 5.83 25.92
CA GLY A 63 -29.06 5.81 27.39
C GLY A 63 -28.58 4.48 27.97
N THR A 64 -28.09 3.55 27.15
CA THR A 64 -27.61 2.22 27.59
C THR A 64 -26.22 2.29 28.23
N ILE A 65 -25.39 3.23 27.75
CA ILE A 65 -24.06 3.59 28.27
C ILE A 65 -24.02 5.09 28.54
N SER A 66 -23.15 5.53 29.46
CA SER A 66 -23.03 6.95 29.85
C SER A 66 -21.86 7.67 29.17
N ARG A 67 -20.85 6.93 28.70
CA ARG A 67 -19.65 7.46 28.04
C ARG A 67 -19.54 6.95 26.60
N GLU A 68 -19.07 7.81 25.70
CA GLU A 68 -18.78 7.44 24.30
C GLU A 68 -17.37 6.89 24.10
N GLU A 69 -16.52 6.99 25.13
CA GLU A 69 -15.15 6.56 25.06
C GLU A 69 -15.06 5.04 24.90
N ILE A 70 -14.23 4.61 23.95
CA ILE A 70 -13.99 3.21 23.64
C ILE A 70 -12.58 2.88 24.05
N VAL A 71 -12.44 1.95 24.99
CA VAL A 71 -11.16 1.38 25.38
C VAL A 71 -10.85 0.24 24.43
N TRP A 72 -9.88 0.47 23.56
CA TRP A 72 -9.37 -0.54 22.62
C TRP A 72 -8.29 -1.39 23.28
N VAL A 73 -8.40 -2.71 23.12
CA VAL A 73 -7.40 -3.68 23.58
C VAL A 73 -7.09 -4.62 22.42
N GLU A 74 -5.83 -4.96 22.20
CA GLU A 74 -5.43 -5.92 21.16
C GLU A 74 -5.33 -7.33 21.75
N GLY A 75 -5.75 -8.35 20.98
CA GLY A 75 -5.64 -9.75 21.38
C GLY A 75 -4.19 -10.15 21.65
N SER A 76 -3.26 -9.68 20.82
CA SER A 76 -1.81 -9.84 20.99
C SER A 76 -1.29 -9.25 22.32
N GLU A 77 -1.81 -8.10 22.77
CA GLU A 77 -1.45 -7.46 24.05
C GLU A 77 -1.85 -8.36 25.23
N ILE A 78 -3.04 -8.94 25.16
CA ILE A 78 -3.55 -9.87 26.18
C ILE A 78 -2.74 -11.19 26.14
N ALA A 79 -2.42 -11.70 24.96
CA ALA A 79 -1.67 -12.94 24.78
C ALA A 79 -0.22 -12.82 25.27
N ALA A 80 0.40 -11.65 25.13
CA ALA A 80 1.78 -11.38 25.55
C ALA A 80 1.91 -10.98 27.03
N SER A 81 0.81 -10.67 27.72
CA SER A 81 0.84 -10.26 29.12
C SER A 81 1.23 -11.41 30.05
N LYS A 82 2.05 -11.10 31.08
CA LYS A 82 2.37 -12.04 32.16
C LYS A 82 1.19 -12.29 33.09
N ASP A 83 0.31 -11.29 33.24
CA ASP A 83 -0.94 -11.40 33.98
C ASP A 83 -2.07 -10.79 33.12
N PRO A 84 -2.79 -11.60 32.33
CA PRO A 84 -3.87 -11.11 31.49
C PRO A 84 -5.09 -10.66 32.31
N ALA A 85 -5.28 -11.17 33.54
CA ALA A 85 -6.42 -10.81 34.37
C ALA A 85 -6.28 -9.39 34.95
N GLU A 86 -5.10 -9.03 35.44
CA GLU A 86 -4.82 -7.68 35.94
C GLU A 86 -4.93 -6.62 34.83
N LEU A 87 -4.41 -6.94 33.64
CA LEU A 87 -4.51 -6.06 32.46
C LEU A 87 -5.98 -5.78 32.13
N LEU A 88 -6.80 -6.82 31.99
CA LEU A 88 -8.21 -6.68 31.65
C LEU A 88 -9.01 -5.96 32.74
N ALA A 89 -8.73 -6.23 34.01
CA ALA A 89 -9.37 -5.51 35.12
C ALA A 89 -9.08 -4.01 35.07
N THR A 90 -7.82 -3.64 34.79
CA THR A 90 -7.41 -2.24 34.64
C THR A 90 -8.14 -1.57 33.47
N ARG A 91 -8.21 -2.22 32.30
CA ARG A 91 -8.89 -1.69 31.11
C ARG A 91 -10.40 -1.59 31.30
N LEU A 92 -11.02 -2.55 31.99
CA LEU A 92 -12.45 -2.51 32.33
C LEU A 92 -12.78 -1.37 33.30
N ALA A 93 -11.90 -1.09 34.27
CA ALA A 93 -12.07 0.04 35.18
C ALA A 93 -12.02 1.39 34.45
N VAL A 94 -11.13 1.53 33.46
CA VAL A 94 -11.07 2.73 32.60
C VAL A 94 -12.34 2.86 31.75
N ALA A 95 -12.86 1.74 31.24
CA ALA A 95 -14.05 1.69 30.41
C ALA A 95 -15.38 1.89 31.17
N ASP A 96 -15.37 2.07 32.50
CA ASP A 96 -16.57 2.13 33.33
C ASP A 96 -17.69 3.00 32.73
N ARG A 97 -18.87 2.38 32.52
CA ARG A 97 -20.06 2.98 31.88
C ARG A 97 -19.86 3.44 30.42
N GLY A 98 -18.80 2.99 29.76
CA GLY A 98 -18.46 3.21 28.36
C GLY A 98 -18.43 1.91 27.57
N CYS A 99 -17.46 1.76 26.68
CA CYS A 99 -17.30 0.57 25.83
C CYS A 99 -15.86 0.03 25.92
N ILE A 100 -15.71 -1.29 26.04
CA ILE A 100 -14.44 -1.99 25.83
C ILE A 100 -14.54 -2.81 24.55
N ALA A 101 -13.56 -2.67 23.67
CA ALA A 101 -13.50 -3.37 22.38
C ALA A 101 -12.17 -4.12 22.25
N ILE A 102 -12.25 -5.44 22.14
CA ILE A 102 -11.07 -6.31 21.98
C ILE A 102 -10.96 -6.69 20.50
N ARG A 103 -9.83 -6.31 19.90
CA ARG A 103 -9.51 -6.54 18.49
C ARG A 103 -8.68 -7.82 18.33
N ASP A 104 -8.78 -8.40 17.13
CA ASP A 104 -7.95 -9.54 16.70
C ASP A 104 -7.94 -10.67 17.75
N LEU A 105 -9.15 -11.04 18.20
CA LEU A 105 -9.32 -12.09 19.20
C LEU A 105 -8.68 -13.41 18.76
N ASP A 106 -8.53 -13.60 17.45
CA ASP A 106 -7.80 -14.67 16.78
C ASP A 106 -6.42 -14.95 17.42
N ASP A 107 -5.71 -13.90 17.86
CA ASP A 107 -4.39 -14.00 18.49
C ASP A 107 -4.41 -14.77 19.83
N LEU A 108 -5.58 -14.84 20.48
CA LEU A 108 -5.78 -15.56 21.73
C LEU A 108 -6.08 -17.05 21.54
N ALA A 109 -6.29 -17.50 20.30
CA ALA A 109 -6.67 -18.88 20.01
C ALA A 109 -5.63 -19.93 20.44
N ASP A 110 -4.38 -19.52 20.69
CA ASP A 110 -3.30 -20.40 21.15
C ASP A 110 -3.07 -20.34 22.67
N SER A 111 -3.65 -19.37 23.39
CA SER A 111 -3.47 -19.19 24.84
C SER A 111 -4.76 -19.44 25.64
N ARG A 112 -4.88 -20.64 26.23
CA ARG A 112 -6.03 -20.99 27.09
C ARG A 112 -6.11 -20.15 28.36
N GLU A 113 -4.97 -19.75 28.92
CA GLU A 113 -4.91 -18.93 30.13
C GLU A 113 -5.50 -17.54 29.87
N ALA A 114 -5.11 -16.92 28.75
CA ALA A 114 -5.63 -15.62 28.35
C ALA A 114 -7.14 -15.65 28.02
N LEU A 115 -7.62 -16.70 27.35
CA LEU A 115 -9.05 -16.90 27.09
C LEU A 115 -9.88 -17.07 28.38
N ARG A 116 -9.35 -17.78 29.38
CA ARG A 116 -10.01 -17.92 30.69
C ARG A 116 -10.01 -16.62 31.47
N ALA A 117 -8.88 -15.90 31.49
CA ALA A 117 -8.81 -14.58 32.12
C ALA A 117 -9.82 -13.62 31.48
N LEU A 118 -9.96 -13.66 30.15
CA LEU A 118 -10.96 -12.90 29.42
C LEU A 118 -12.40 -13.27 29.81
N ALA A 119 -12.74 -14.56 29.84
CA ALA A 119 -14.06 -15.03 30.23
C ALA A 119 -14.41 -14.65 31.69
N LEU A 120 -13.44 -14.69 32.59
CA LEU A 120 -13.63 -14.30 33.99
C LEU A 120 -13.79 -12.78 34.15
N ALA A 121 -12.95 -11.99 33.49
CA ALA A 121 -13.02 -10.53 33.53
C ALA A 121 -14.36 -10.01 32.99
N LEU A 122 -14.80 -10.56 31.85
CA LEU A 122 -16.09 -10.22 31.24
C LEU A 122 -17.28 -10.81 32.01
N GLY A 123 -17.08 -11.85 32.81
CA GLY A 123 -18.13 -12.39 33.69
C GLY A 123 -18.65 -11.40 34.73
N SER A 124 -17.87 -10.37 35.07
CA SER A 124 -18.31 -9.26 35.94
C SER A 124 -19.27 -8.28 35.24
N VAL A 125 -19.39 -8.36 33.91
CA VAL A 125 -20.22 -7.46 33.09
C VAL A 125 -21.69 -7.95 33.00
N ASP A 126 -21.94 -9.24 33.28
CA ASP A 126 -23.22 -9.94 33.03
C ASP A 126 -24.32 -9.77 34.09
N GLY A 127 -24.29 -8.71 34.89
CA GLY A 127 -25.49 -8.23 35.57
C GLY A 127 -25.74 -8.76 36.99
N SER A 128 -25.61 -7.83 37.92
CA SER A 128 -26.43 -7.68 39.14
C SER A 128 -26.06 -6.40 39.88
N SER A 129 -24.93 -5.77 39.50
CA SER A 129 -24.39 -4.59 40.17
C SER A 129 -23.89 -3.57 39.13
N GLY A 130 -24.76 -2.68 38.65
CA GLY A 130 -24.39 -1.30 38.23
C GLY A 130 -23.32 -1.04 37.15
N GLY A 131 -22.72 -2.03 36.50
CA GLY A 131 -21.72 -1.84 35.45
C GLY A 131 -22.40 -1.47 34.13
N GLY A 132 -22.33 -0.20 33.73
CA GLY A 132 -22.91 0.30 32.47
C GLY A 132 -22.04 0.03 31.24
N THR A 133 -21.09 -0.89 31.31
CA THR A 133 -20.05 -1.09 30.31
C THR A 133 -20.51 -2.04 29.22
N MET A 134 -20.32 -1.66 27.96
CA MET A 134 -20.52 -2.51 26.79
C MET A 134 -19.23 -3.27 26.46
N ALA A 135 -19.32 -4.57 26.22
CA ALA A 135 -18.19 -5.38 25.75
C ALA A 135 -18.37 -5.75 24.27
N VAL A 136 -17.31 -5.59 23.48
CA VAL A 136 -17.28 -5.96 22.06
C VAL A 136 -16.06 -6.84 21.81
N LEU A 137 -16.29 -8.03 21.28
CA LEU A 137 -15.24 -8.93 20.82
C LEU A 137 -15.22 -8.95 19.30
N ILE A 138 -14.04 -8.79 18.70
CA ILE A 138 -13.88 -8.70 17.26
C ILE A 138 -12.80 -9.69 16.80
N GLY A 139 -13.12 -10.49 15.78
CA GLY A 139 -12.18 -11.43 15.19
C GLY A 139 -12.68 -11.98 13.85
N THR A 140 -11.86 -12.80 13.20
CA THR A 140 -12.23 -13.45 11.95
C THR A 140 -13.25 -14.57 12.19
N ALA A 141 -13.96 -14.97 11.13
CA ALA A 141 -14.93 -16.06 11.24
C ALA A 141 -14.28 -17.39 11.70
N SER A 142 -13.07 -17.68 11.23
CA SER A 142 -12.33 -18.90 11.56
C SER A 142 -11.79 -18.87 12.99
N GLY A 143 -11.16 -17.77 13.41
CA GLY A 143 -10.60 -17.66 14.76
C GLY A 143 -11.67 -17.62 15.84
N LEU A 144 -12.75 -16.86 15.64
CA LEU A 144 -13.86 -16.85 16.60
C LEU A 144 -14.55 -18.22 16.74
N SER A 145 -14.69 -18.97 15.64
CA SER A 145 -15.22 -20.34 15.68
C SER A 145 -14.26 -21.32 16.37
N ARG A 146 -12.96 -21.04 16.37
CA ARG A 146 -11.95 -21.82 17.11
C ARG A 146 -12.03 -21.49 18.61
N ILE A 147 -12.17 -20.21 18.95
CA ILE A 147 -12.29 -19.73 20.34
C ILE A 147 -13.58 -20.23 20.98
N GLY A 148 -14.72 -20.18 20.29
CA GLY A 148 -15.99 -20.72 20.79
C GLY A 148 -15.93 -22.22 21.12
N ARG A 149 -15.15 -23.00 20.34
CA ARG A 149 -14.90 -24.42 20.64
C ARG A 149 -13.99 -24.64 21.85
N MET A 150 -13.05 -23.74 22.10
CA MET A 150 -12.10 -23.84 23.20
C MET A 150 -12.68 -23.35 24.52
N GLU A 151 -13.46 -22.27 24.49
CA GLU A 151 -14.10 -21.67 25.66
C GLU A 151 -15.59 -21.34 25.35
N PRO A 152 -16.47 -22.36 25.38
CA PRO A 152 -17.90 -22.18 25.08
C PRO A 152 -18.59 -21.21 26.04
N SER A 153 -18.06 -21.09 27.27
CA SER A 153 -18.57 -20.17 28.29
C SER A 153 -18.43 -18.71 27.87
N LEU A 154 -17.40 -18.38 27.07
CA LEU A 154 -17.18 -17.04 26.54
C LEU A 154 -18.18 -16.74 25.42
N GLU A 155 -18.37 -17.66 24.47
CA GLU A 155 -19.32 -17.47 23.36
C GLU A 155 -20.77 -17.34 23.87
N ALA A 156 -21.17 -18.15 24.86
CA ALA A 156 -22.51 -18.12 25.45
C ALA A 156 -22.89 -16.78 26.10
N ARG A 157 -21.91 -15.96 26.50
CA ARG A 157 -22.12 -14.63 27.11
C ARG A 157 -22.42 -13.54 26.08
N PHE A 158 -22.20 -13.81 24.81
CA PHE A 158 -22.41 -12.85 23.73
C PHE A 158 -23.57 -13.31 22.83
N PRO A 159 -24.84 -13.17 23.28
CA PRO A 159 -25.99 -13.64 22.52
C PRO A 159 -26.19 -12.91 21.18
N THR A 160 -25.60 -11.73 21.02
CA THR A 160 -25.70 -10.94 19.79
C THR A 160 -24.45 -11.11 18.95
N HIS A 161 -24.57 -11.89 17.88
CA HIS A 161 -23.53 -12.07 16.88
C HIS A 161 -23.78 -11.16 15.68
N VAL A 162 -22.75 -10.41 15.27
CA VAL A 162 -22.78 -9.55 14.09
C VAL A 162 -21.77 -10.09 13.09
N ALA A 163 -22.21 -10.46 11.90
CA ALA A 163 -21.33 -10.83 10.80
C ALA A 163 -21.20 -9.64 9.84
N MET A 164 -19.96 -9.20 9.60
CA MET A 164 -19.64 -8.21 8.59
C MET A 164 -19.07 -8.94 7.37
N PRO A 165 -19.81 -9.01 6.25
CA PRO A 165 -19.29 -9.63 5.04
C PRO A 165 -18.16 -8.78 4.45
N ASP A 166 -17.32 -9.43 3.64
CA ASP A 166 -16.30 -8.75 2.85
C ASP A 166 -16.95 -7.84 1.80
N PHE A 167 -16.23 -6.82 1.37
CA PHE A 167 -16.69 -5.93 0.32
C PHE A 167 -16.59 -6.61 -1.04
N THR A 168 -17.63 -6.43 -1.85
CA THR A 168 -17.54 -6.70 -3.29
C THR A 168 -16.79 -5.57 -4.00
N ALA A 169 -16.20 -5.85 -5.17
CA ALA A 169 -15.55 -4.81 -5.97
C ALA A 169 -16.50 -3.65 -6.31
N MET A 170 -17.76 -3.96 -6.59
CA MET A 170 -18.77 -2.94 -6.87
C MET A 170 -19.04 -2.05 -5.65
N GLU A 171 -19.11 -2.63 -4.44
CA GLU A 171 -19.26 -1.84 -3.21
C GLU A 171 -18.03 -0.97 -2.92
N LEU A 172 -16.82 -1.45 -3.22
CA LEU A 172 -15.61 -0.62 -3.11
C LEU A 172 -15.64 0.55 -4.10
N VAL A 173 -16.09 0.32 -5.34
CA VAL A 173 -16.27 1.38 -6.35
C VAL A 173 -17.28 2.42 -5.89
N GLN A 174 -18.44 1.99 -5.39
CA GLN A 174 -19.45 2.90 -4.83
C GLN A 174 -18.89 3.73 -3.67
N PHE A 175 -18.09 3.11 -2.81
CA PHE A 175 -17.42 3.83 -1.73
C PHE A 175 -16.43 4.88 -2.26
N MET A 176 -15.65 4.56 -3.29
CA MET A 176 -14.72 5.51 -3.91
C MET A 176 -15.47 6.67 -4.58
N GLU A 177 -16.59 6.39 -5.26
CA GLU A 177 -17.43 7.40 -5.90
C GLU A 177 -18.03 8.37 -4.87
N GLN A 178 -18.55 7.85 -3.76
CA GLN A 178 -19.04 8.68 -2.64
C GLN A 178 -17.91 9.50 -2.01
N ALA A 179 -16.76 8.87 -1.75
CA ALA A 179 -15.62 9.57 -1.18
C ALA A 179 -15.05 10.66 -2.11
N ALA A 180 -15.14 10.46 -3.43
CA ALA A 180 -14.79 11.45 -4.44
C ALA A 180 -15.75 12.65 -4.44
N ALA A 181 -17.06 12.39 -4.31
CA ALA A 181 -18.09 13.42 -4.25
C ALA A 181 -17.98 14.28 -2.98
N ASP A 182 -17.55 13.69 -1.86
CA ASP A 182 -17.43 14.37 -0.56
C ASP A 182 -16.09 15.12 -0.37
N LEU A 183 -15.22 15.18 -1.38
CA LEU A 183 -13.93 15.88 -1.29
C LEU A 183 -14.11 17.41 -1.11
N PRO A 184 -13.43 18.04 -0.12
CA PRO A 184 -13.56 19.47 0.15
C PRO A 184 -13.10 20.38 -1.00
N SER A 185 -12.18 19.89 -1.84
CA SER A 185 -11.49 20.65 -2.90
C SER A 185 -12.27 20.79 -4.21
N GLY A 186 -13.53 20.36 -4.21
CA GLY A 186 -14.38 20.22 -5.39
C GLY A 186 -14.85 18.78 -5.48
N ALA A 187 -16.18 18.58 -5.48
CA ALA A 187 -16.79 17.27 -5.65
C ALA A 187 -16.32 16.67 -6.98
N LEU A 188 -15.60 15.54 -6.93
CA LEU A 188 -15.13 14.86 -8.13
C LEU A 188 -16.18 13.84 -8.56
N ALA A 189 -16.47 13.83 -9.86
CA ALA A 189 -17.37 12.86 -10.46
C ALA A 189 -16.59 11.82 -11.28
N PHE A 190 -17.13 10.60 -11.31
CA PHE A 190 -16.63 9.53 -12.15
C PHE A 190 -17.18 9.68 -13.58
N GLU A 191 -16.42 9.23 -14.57
CA GLU A 191 -16.94 8.99 -15.91
C GLU A 191 -18.01 7.87 -15.88
N GLU A 192 -19.05 7.95 -16.72
CA GLU A 192 -20.17 7.00 -16.74
C GLU A 192 -19.72 5.53 -16.91
N SER A 193 -18.67 5.29 -17.68
CA SER A 193 -18.16 3.94 -17.97
C SER A 193 -17.16 3.40 -16.94
N LEU A 194 -16.70 4.25 -16.01
CA LEU A 194 -15.60 3.94 -15.10
C LEU A 194 -16.00 2.89 -14.06
N GLY A 195 -17.19 3.02 -13.47
CA GLY A 195 -17.62 2.18 -12.36
C GLY A 195 -17.57 0.67 -12.66
N PRO A 196 -18.23 0.19 -13.72
CA PRO A 196 -18.20 -1.22 -14.11
C PRO A 196 -16.78 -1.71 -14.47
N ARG A 197 -16.01 -0.92 -15.22
CA ARG A 197 -14.65 -1.28 -15.65
C ARG A 197 -13.68 -1.35 -14.48
N LEU A 198 -13.79 -0.44 -13.53
CA LEU A 198 -12.99 -0.44 -12.31
C LEU A 198 -13.36 -1.61 -11.40
N ALA A 199 -14.64 -1.97 -11.31
CA ALA A 199 -15.08 -3.14 -10.56
C ALA A 199 -14.57 -4.45 -11.19
N GLU A 200 -14.61 -4.58 -12.51
CA GLU A 200 -14.02 -5.70 -13.25
C GLU A 200 -12.51 -5.80 -12.99
N HIS A 201 -11.78 -4.69 -13.16
CA HIS A 201 -10.36 -4.63 -12.86
C HIS A 201 -10.04 -5.01 -11.41
N ILE A 202 -10.80 -4.51 -10.43
CA ILE A 202 -10.58 -4.86 -9.02
C ILE A 202 -10.81 -6.36 -8.79
N ASN A 203 -11.82 -6.96 -9.43
CA ASN A 203 -12.06 -8.40 -9.33
C ASN A 203 -10.97 -9.23 -10.00
N GLU A 204 -10.48 -8.83 -11.17
CA GLU A 204 -9.40 -9.54 -11.87
C GLU A 204 -8.06 -9.43 -11.12
N THR A 205 -7.76 -8.25 -10.60
CA THR A 205 -6.50 -7.93 -9.94
C THR A 205 -6.48 -8.47 -8.50
N TYR A 206 -7.54 -8.23 -7.72
CA TYR A 206 -7.57 -8.51 -6.28
C TYR A 206 -8.53 -9.64 -5.88
N GLY A 207 -9.30 -10.19 -6.81
CA GLY A 207 -10.22 -11.30 -6.55
C GLY A 207 -9.50 -12.62 -6.24
N GLY A 208 -10.17 -13.49 -5.49
CA GLY A 208 -9.61 -14.79 -5.11
C GLY A 208 -10.49 -15.71 -4.27
N GLY A 209 -11.73 -15.34 -3.93
CA GLY A 209 -12.66 -16.23 -3.20
C GLY A 209 -13.20 -17.40 -4.03
N ALA A 210 -13.77 -18.40 -3.36
CA ALA A 210 -14.25 -19.69 -3.92
C ALA A 210 -15.30 -19.59 -5.06
N GLN A 211 -15.76 -18.38 -5.40
CA GLN A 211 -16.67 -18.10 -6.53
C GLN A 211 -16.28 -16.85 -7.34
N GLY A 212 -15.06 -16.32 -7.19
CA GLY A 212 -14.57 -15.16 -7.95
C GLY A 212 -15.31 -13.84 -7.69
N LYS A 213 -16.12 -13.74 -6.62
CA LYS A 213 -16.94 -12.55 -6.29
C LYS A 213 -16.58 -11.88 -4.96
N GLU A 214 -15.78 -12.53 -4.13
CA GLU A 214 -15.35 -12.01 -2.82
C GLU A 214 -13.84 -11.70 -2.86
N LEU A 215 -13.49 -10.50 -2.42
CA LEU A 215 -12.10 -10.00 -2.44
C LEU A 215 -11.30 -10.42 -1.19
N GLY A 216 -11.94 -11.11 -0.23
CA GLY A 216 -11.32 -11.55 1.01
C GLY A 216 -10.67 -10.40 1.79
N GLU A 217 -9.59 -10.70 2.51
CA GLU A 217 -8.83 -9.72 3.30
C GLU A 217 -8.16 -8.62 2.45
N ARG A 218 -8.00 -8.85 1.14
CA ARG A 218 -7.30 -7.95 0.22
C ARG A 218 -8.19 -6.79 -0.26
N GLY A 219 -9.49 -7.04 -0.47
CA GLY A 219 -10.45 -6.02 -0.90
C GLY A 219 -11.16 -5.34 0.26
N ASN A 220 -10.47 -4.39 0.88
CA ASN A 220 -11.00 -3.63 2.00
C ASN A 220 -11.05 -2.12 1.71
N LEU A 221 -11.61 -1.33 2.64
CA LEU A 221 -11.72 0.13 2.47
C LEU A 221 -10.35 0.83 2.36
N ALA A 222 -9.27 0.23 2.88
CA ALA A 222 -7.93 0.77 2.73
C ALA A 222 -7.42 0.62 1.28
N LEU A 223 -7.78 -0.45 0.58
CA LEU A 223 -7.53 -0.58 -0.85
C LEU A 223 -8.27 0.52 -1.62
N ALA A 224 -9.58 0.66 -1.41
CA ALA A 224 -10.39 1.67 -2.08
C ALA A 224 -9.85 3.09 -1.87
N ARG A 225 -9.47 3.45 -0.63
CA ARG A 225 -8.87 4.76 -0.34
C ARG A 225 -7.55 4.98 -1.07
N ARG A 226 -6.67 3.98 -1.11
CA ARG A 226 -5.37 4.08 -1.82
C ARG A 226 -5.57 4.27 -3.33
N LEU A 227 -6.46 3.48 -3.93
CA LEU A 227 -6.80 3.59 -5.35
C LEU A 227 -7.36 4.98 -5.69
N LEU A 228 -8.30 5.48 -4.90
CA LEU A 228 -8.88 6.81 -5.11
C LEU A 228 -7.85 7.93 -4.93
N GLN A 229 -7.06 7.93 -3.85
CA GLN A 229 -6.03 8.95 -3.61
C GLN A 229 -5.05 9.06 -4.78
N ARG A 230 -4.70 7.91 -5.33
CA ARG A 230 -3.81 7.81 -6.48
C ARG A 230 -4.47 8.31 -7.76
N ALA A 231 -5.71 7.94 -8.02
CA ALA A 231 -6.46 8.43 -9.17
C ALA A 231 -6.60 9.96 -9.14
N VAL A 232 -6.84 10.54 -7.95
CA VAL A 232 -6.85 11.99 -7.77
C VAL A 232 -5.48 12.61 -8.11
N GLN A 233 -4.38 11.99 -7.70
CA GLN A 233 -3.04 12.48 -8.04
C GLN A 233 -2.74 12.38 -9.56
N ASN A 234 -3.12 11.28 -10.20
CA ASN A 234 -2.95 11.08 -11.64
C ASN A 234 -3.76 12.11 -12.43
N ARG A 235 -4.99 12.39 -12.00
CA ARG A 235 -5.84 13.45 -12.56
C ARG A 235 -5.18 14.82 -12.50
N ILE A 236 -4.57 15.17 -11.37
CA ILE A 236 -3.84 16.46 -11.23
C ILE A 236 -2.74 16.56 -12.29
N THR A 237 -1.96 15.51 -12.49
CA THR A 237 -0.92 15.45 -13.52
C THR A 237 -1.51 15.60 -14.93
N ARG A 238 -2.60 14.88 -15.23
CA ARG A 238 -3.28 14.95 -16.53
C ARG A 238 -3.80 16.36 -16.82
N LEU A 239 -4.47 16.99 -15.86
CA LEU A 239 -5.00 18.34 -16.02
C LEU A 239 -3.87 19.37 -16.15
N PHE A 240 -2.78 19.22 -15.40
CA PHE A 240 -1.62 20.10 -15.51
C PHE A 240 -1.00 20.07 -16.91
N ASN A 241 -0.84 18.87 -17.49
CA ASN A 241 -0.30 18.72 -18.85
C ASN A 241 -1.21 19.39 -19.89
N ARG A 242 -2.53 19.23 -19.79
CA ARG A 242 -3.50 19.87 -20.70
C ARG A 242 -3.47 21.40 -20.64
N ILE A 243 -3.28 21.96 -19.44
CA ILE A 243 -3.10 23.41 -19.27
C ILE A 243 -1.82 23.88 -19.98
N GLN A 244 -0.74 23.09 -19.95
CA GLN A 244 0.49 23.42 -20.71
C GLN A 244 0.28 23.32 -22.22
N GLU A 245 -0.60 22.44 -22.68
CA GLU A 245 -0.98 22.29 -24.09
C GLU A 245 -1.94 23.39 -24.59
N GLY A 246 -2.32 24.32 -23.72
CA GLY A 246 -3.07 25.54 -24.07
C GLY A 246 -4.57 25.48 -23.73
N GLU A 247 -5.04 24.43 -23.06
CA GLU A 247 -6.43 24.32 -22.63
C GLU A 247 -6.70 25.15 -21.37
N GLN A 248 -7.79 25.92 -21.37
CA GLN A 248 -8.16 26.74 -20.21
C GLN A 248 -9.00 25.95 -19.21
N PRO A 249 -8.82 26.16 -17.89
CA PRO A 249 -9.66 25.54 -16.87
C PRO A 249 -11.14 25.84 -17.11
N GLY A 250 -11.99 24.80 -17.13
CA GLY A 250 -13.43 24.91 -17.36
C GLY A 250 -13.89 24.91 -18.82
N GLU A 251 -13.00 24.84 -19.82
CA GLU A 251 -13.40 24.68 -21.23
C GLU A 251 -14.12 23.36 -21.50
N CYS A 252 -13.73 22.28 -20.81
CA CYS A 252 -14.34 20.95 -20.93
C CYS A 252 -14.69 20.37 -19.54
N PRO A 253 -15.91 20.54 -19.01
CA PRO A 253 -16.29 20.00 -17.70
C PRO A 253 -16.16 18.46 -17.59
N GLU A 254 -16.21 17.77 -18.73
CA GLU A 254 -16.01 16.32 -18.82
C GLU A 254 -14.55 15.91 -18.62
N SER A 255 -13.58 16.77 -18.98
CA SER A 255 -12.16 16.50 -18.77
C SER A 255 -11.76 16.55 -17.29
N GLU A 256 -12.58 17.20 -16.48
CA GLU A 256 -12.42 17.29 -15.03
C GLU A 256 -12.95 16.06 -14.28
N ARG A 257 -13.56 15.09 -14.96
CA ARG A 257 -14.01 13.83 -14.34
C ARG A 257 -12.83 12.88 -14.10
N LEU A 258 -12.98 11.99 -13.12
CA LEU A 258 -12.09 10.85 -12.95
C LEU A 258 -12.41 9.81 -14.04
N THR A 259 -11.40 9.38 -14.77
CA THR A 259 -11.54 8.43 -15.88
C THR A 259 -10.78 7.14 -15.60
N VAL A 260 -10.95 6.18 -16.50
CA VAL A 260 -10.27 4.88 -16.51
C VAL A 260 -8.74 5.02 -16.45
N GLU A 261 -8.18 6.04 -17.12
CA GLU A 261 -6.73 6.32 -17.14
C GLU A 261 -6.20 6.73 -15.76
N ASP A 262 -6.99 7.49 -14.99
CA ASP A 262 -6.58 7.96 -13.65
C ASP A 262 -6.40 6.79 -12.69
N PHE A 263 -7.28 5.79 -12.80
CA PHE A 263 -7.20 4.53 -12.06
C PHE A 263 -6.25 3.51 -12.69
N GLU A 264 -5.65 3.84 -13.85
CA GLU A 264 -4.79 2.95 -14.65
C GLU A 264 -5.48 1.63 -15.02
N VAL A 265 -6.82 1.66 -15.11
CA VAL A 265 -7.62 0.50 -15.45
C VAL A 265 -7.42 0.20 -16.94
N GLY A 266 -6.75 -0.91 -17.25
CA GLY A 266 -6.39 -1.25 -18.62
C GLY A 266 -5.13 -0.55 -19.16
N ALA A 267 -4.37 0.16 -18.30
CA ALA A 267 -2.98 0.49 -18.59
C ALA A 267 -2.10 -0.64 -18.02
N PRO A 268 -1.55 -1.55 -18.84
CA PRO A 268 -0.54 -2.48 -18.36
C PRO A 268 0.63 -1.69 -17.74
N LEU A 269 1.34 -2.28 -16.77
CA LEU A 269 2.60 -1.64 -16.32
C LEU A 269 3.56 -1.65 -17.50
N GLY A 270 3.91 -0.46 -18.00
CA GLY A 270 4.77 -0.28 -19.16
C GLY A 270 4.01 -0.26 -20.48
N GLU A 271 4.64 -0.77 -21.51
CA GLU A 271 4.12 -0.77 -22.87
C GLU A 271 3.04 -1.86 -23.07
N GLY A 272 2.37 -1.81 -24.22
CA GLY A 272 1.35 -2.78 -24.60
C GLY A 272 1.87 -4.23 -24.66
N LYS A 273 0.93 -5.18 -24.68
CA LYS A 273 1.23 -6.63 -24.74
C LYS A 273 2.12 -6.99 -25.94
N GLU A 274 1.88 -6.36 -27.10
CA GLU A 274 2.67 -6.58 -28.31
C GLU A 274 4.15 -6.19 -28.13
N GLN A 275 4.41 -5.07 -27.47
CA GLN A 275 5.78 -4.61 -27.16
C GLN A 275 6.45 -5.52 -26.13
N LYS A 276 5.71 -5.99 -25.12
CA LYS A 276 6.21 -6.97 -24.13
C LYS A 276 6.59 -8.28 -24.80
N ASP A 277 5.73 -8.81 -25.68
CA ASP A 277 5.96 -10.04 -26.43
C ASP A 277 7.18 -9.90 -27.36
N ALA A 278 7.32 -8.77 -28.06
CA ALA A 278 8.46 -8.50 -28.93
C ALA A 278 9.80 -8.44 -28.17
N ILE A 279 9.82 -7.78 -27.01
CA ILE A 279 11.01 -7.75 -26.14
C ILE A 279 11.32 -9.14 -25.58
N ASP A 280 10.32 -9.91 -25.20
CA ASP A 280 10.53 -11.27 -24.70
C ASP A 280 11.07 -12.21 -25.78
N GLU A 281 10.66 -12.03 -27.03
CA GLU A 281 11.25 -12.72 -28.18
C GLU A 281 12.73 -12.32 -28.35
N GLU A 282 13.05 -11.03 -28.26
CA GLU A 282 14.43 -10.52 -28.33
C GLU A 282 15.31 -11.11 -27.20
N VAL A 283 14.80 -11.17 -25.97
CA VAL A 283 15.46 -11.84 -24.83
C VAL A 283 15.59 -13.35 -25.07
N GLY A 284 14.57 -13.98 -25.65
CA GLY A 284 14.55 -15.40 -26.01
C GLY A 284 15.63 -15.77 -27.04
N ASN A 285 15.85 -14.88 -28.00
CA ASN A 285 16.82 -15.02 -29.10
C ASN A 285 18.29 -14.83 -28.67
N LEU A 286 18.55 -14.35 -27.45
CA LEU A 286 19.91 -14.29 -26.92
C LEU A 286 20.55 -15.69 -26.91
N ILE A 287 21.68 -15.85 -27.61
CA ILE A 287 22.39 -17.13 -27.66
C ILE A 287 23.13 -17.34 -26.33
N GLY A 288 22.79 -18.41 -25.60
CA GLY A 288 23.35 -18.71 -24.28
C GLY A 288 22.69 -17.89 -23.15
N MET A 289 23.50 -17.42 -22.19
CA MET A 289 23.06 -16.56 -21.08
C MET A 289 21.90 -17.12 -20.21
N GLY A 290 21.87 -18.43 -19.95
CA GLY A 290 20.76 -19.08 -19.19
C GLY A 290 20.38 -18.38 -17.89
N LYS A 291 21.38 -18.00 -17.08
CA LYS A 291 21.15 -17.25 -15.82
C LYS A 291 20.50 -15.88 -16.03
N ALA A 292 20.83 -15.17 -17.11
CA ALA A 292 20.21 -13.89 -17.41
C ALA A 292 18.75 -14.08 -17.83
N LYS A 293 18.46 -15.12 -18.64
CA LYS A 293 17.09 -15.47 -19.05
C LYS A 293 16.21 -15.86 -17.86
N GLU A 294 16.75 -16.64 -16.93
CA GLU A 294 16.07 -16.96 -15.66
C GLU A 294 15.78 -15.70 -14.84
N TRP A 295 16.73 -14.77 -14.76
CA TRP A 295 16.54 -13.52 -14.05
C TRP A 295 15.48 -12.62 -14.70
N PHE A 296 15.45 -12.49 -16.03
CA PHE A 296 14.35 -11.81 -16.74
C PHE A 296 13.00 -12.46 -16.41
N ALA A 297 12.93 -13.80 -16.35
CA ALA A 297 11.71 -14.50 -15.97
C ALA A 297 11.26 -14.17 -14.54
N GLN A 298 12.19 -14.07 -13.59
CA GLN A 298 11.90 -13.66 -12.21
C GLN A 298 11.37 -12.23 -12.15
N VAL A 299 11.97 -11.30 -12.90
CA VAL A 299 11.50 -9.92 -12.98
C VAL A 299 10.08 -9.87 -13.56
N ARG A 300 9.78 -10.61 -14.62
CA ARG A 300 8.41 -10.73 -15.17
C ARG A 300 7.41 -11.20 -14.14
N GLN A 301 7.72 -12.27 -13.42
CA GLN A 301 6.85 -12.81 -12.37
C GLN A 301 6.60 -11.77 -11.27
N LYS A 302 7.64 -11.00 -10.91
CA LYS A 302 7.51 -9.94 -9.91
C LYS A 302 6.66 -8.76 -10.41
N VAL A 303 6.84 -8.34 -11.66
CA VAL A 303 6.00 -7.29 -12.28
C VAL A 303 4.55 -7.75 -12.34
N ALA A 304 4.28 -8.98 -12.81
CA ALA A 304 2.95 -9.56 -12.84
C ALA A 304 2.33 -9.66 -11.43
N PHE A 305 3.12 -10.02 -10.42
CA PHE A 305 2.67 -10.03 -9.03
C PHE A 305 2.34 -8.62 -8.51
N VAL A 306 3.09 -7.59 -8.89
CA VAL A 306 2.79 -6.21 -8.50
C VAL A 306 1.61 -5.62 -9.29
N GLU A 307 1.44 -5.98 -10.55
CA GLU A 307 0.23 -5.69 -11.33
C GLU A 307 -1.01 -6.28 -10.62
N GLN A 308 -0.92 -7.50 -10.09
CA GLN A 308 -2.00 -8.17 -9.34
C GLN A 308 -2.22 -7.61 -7.93
N THR A 309 -1.17 -7.18 -7.22
CA THR A 309 -1.29 -6.75 -5.82
C THR A 309 -1.38 -5.23 -5.63
N GLY A 310 -1.23 -4.45 -6.70
CA GLY A 310 -1.33 -2.99 -6.72
C GLY A 310 -0.29 -2.23 -5.88
N THR A 311 0.64 -2.96 -5.25
CA THR A 311 1.60 -2.41 -4.30
C THR A 311 2.90 -2.10 -5.04
N ARG A 312 2.91 -0.96 -5.74
CA ARG A 312 4.09 -0.47 -6.50
C ARG A 312 5.34 -0.28 -5.64
N SER A 313 5.23 -0.26 -4.30
CA SER A 313 6.39 -0.25 -3.41
C SER A 313 7.24 -1.53 -3.52
N ASP A 314 6.67 -2.64 -3.98
CA ASP A 314 7.40 -3.90 -4.14
C ASP A 314 8.21 -3.97 -5.44
N LEU A 315 7.88 -3.10 -6.42
CA LEU A 315 8.69 -2.83 -7.62
C LEU A 315 9.88 -1.92 -7.35
N ARG A 316 10.06 -1.40 -6.12
CA ARG A 316 11.26 -0.64 -5.70
C ARG A 316 12.44 -1.59 -5.53
N VAL A 317 12.87 -2.18 -6.63
CA VAL A 317 14.12 -2.93 -6.72
C VAL A 317 15.22 -1.90 -6.91
N CYS A 318 16.30 -1.98 -6.14
CA CYS A 318 17.51 -1.25 -6.49
C CYS A 318 17.99 -1.76 -7.86
N LEU A 319 17.94 -0.93 -8.89
CA LEU A 319 18.27 -1.30 -10.27
C LEU A 319 19.78 -1.20 -10.57
N ASN A 320 20.63 -1.28 -9.55
CA ASN A 320 22.07 -1.18 -9.71
C ASN A 320 22.61 -2.53 -10.19
N ILE A 321 23.16 -2.57 -11.40
CA ILE A 321 23.55 -3.82 -12.06
C ILE A 321 25.02 -3.73 -12.48
N ILE A 322 25.77 -4.80 -12.23
CA ILE A 322 27.17 -4.89 -12.65
C ILE A 322 27.30 -5.98 -13.71
N ILE A 323 27.77 -5.59 -14.89
CA ILE A 323 28.01 -6.49 -16.02
C ILE A 323 29.52 -6.71 -16.15
N THR A 324 29.96 -7.94 -15.90
CA THR A 324 31.38 -8.30 -16.08
C THR A 324 31.58 -9.29 -17.22
N GLY A 325 32.64 -9.10 -18.00
CA GLY A 325 32.96 -10.00 -19.11
C GLY A 325 34.11 -9.50 -19.97
N ASN A 326 34.67 -10.40 -20.79
CA ASN A 326 35.74 -10.08 -21.73
C ASN A 326 35.29 -9.02 -22.76
N PRO A 327 36.21 -8.29 -23.41
CA PRO A 327 35.88 -7.35 -24.49
C PRO A 327 35.15 -8.07 -25.64
N GLY A 328 34.26 -7.36 -26.33
CA GLY A 328 33.53 -7.93 -27.46
C GLY A 328 32.43 -8.95 -27.10
N THR A 329 32.13 -9.15 -25.80
CA THR A 329 31.05 -10.07 -25.35
C THR A 329 29.65 -9.46 -25.35
N GLY A 330 29.48 -8.27 -25.97
CA GLY A 330 28.17 -7.63 -26.11
C GLY A 330 27.61 -6.98 -24.84
N LYS A 331 28.46 -6.57 -23.87
CA LYS A 331 28.03 -5.93 -22.61
C LYS A 331 27.12 -4.72 -22.83
N THR A 332 27.51 -3.80 -23.72
CA THR A 332 26.72 -2.62 -24.08
C THR A 332 25.39 -3.01 -24.73
N THR A 333 25.42 -4.00 -25.64
CA THR A 333 24.21 -4.52 -26.29
C THR A 333 23.23 -5.11 -25.28
N PHE A 334 23.72 -5.90 -24.34
CA PHE A 334 22.91 -6.47 -23.26
C PHE A 334 22.34 -5.37 -22.35
N ALA A 335 23.14 -4.37 -21.98
CA ALA A 335 22.67 -3.24 -21.16
C ALA A 335 21.56 -2.43 -21.85
N ARG A 336 21.64 -2.25 -23.17
CA ARG A 336 20.60 -1.56 -23.93
C ARG A 336 19.30 -2.37 -23.99
N LEU A 337 19.38 -3.68 -24.20
CA LEU A 337 18.23 -4.58 -24.13
C LEU A 337 17.60 -4.57 -22.73
N LEU A 338 18.43 -4.55 -21.69
CA LEU A 338 18.01 -4.47 -20.30
C LEU A 338 17.23 -3.18 -20.00
N ALA A 339 17.70 -2.03 -20.48
CA ALA A 339 17.02 -0.74 -20.32
C ALA A 339 15.65 -0.75 -21.00
N ARG A 340 15.60 -1.19 -22.26
CA ARG A 340 14.34 -1.35 -23.02
C ARG A 340 13.39 -2.31 -22.33
N PHE A 341 13.87 -3.43 -21.81
CA PHE A 341 13.06 -4.39 -21.07
C PHE A 341 12.41 -3.74 -19.84
N PHE A 342 13.18 -3.06 -19.00
CA PHE A 342 12.62 -2.42 -17.81
C PHE A 342 11.66 -1.28 -18.13
N HIS A 343 11.88 -0.56 -19.22
CA HIS A 343 10.92 0.44 -19.70
C HIS A 343 9.62 -0.22 -20.18
N THR A 344 9.72 -1.25 -21.02
CA THR A 344 8.58 -2.00 -21.58
C THR A 344 7.72 -2.64 -20.49
N TYR A 345 8.33 -3.03 -19.37
CA TYR A 345 7.64 -3.60 -18.20
C TYR A 345 7.23 -2.57 -17.15
N GLY A 346 7.39 -1.27 -17.42
CA GLY A 346 6.88 -0.18 -16.58
C GLY A 346 7.69 0.06 -15.30
N VAL A 347 8.91 -0.47 -15.24
CA VAL A 347 9.85 -0.25 -14.13
C VAL A 347 10.62 1.05 -14.33
N LEU A 348 10.99 1.38 -15.57
CA LEU A 348 11.58 2.66 -15.94
C LEU A 348 10.57 3.53 -16.69
N PRO A 349 10.40 4.81 -16.31
CA PRO A 349 9.44 5.69 -16.97
C PRO A 349 9.86 6.12 -18.38
N LYS A 350 11.14 6.04 -18.76
CA LYS A 350 11.65 6.43 -20.08
C LYS A 350 12.54 5.35 -20.70
N ASP A 351 12.44 5.19 -22.02
CA ASP A 351 13.43 4.48 -22.84
C ASP A 351 14.69 5.34 -23.10
N SER A 352 15.29 5.88 -22.04
CA SER A 352 16.53 6.65 -22.15
C SER A 352 17.72 5.76 -21.82
N PHE A 353 18.73 5.78 -22.68
CA PHE A 353 20.00 5.07 -22.48
C PHE A 353 21.16 6.04 -22.69
N VAL A 354 21.80 6.43 -21.59
CA VAL A 354 22.98 7.31 -21.59
C VAL A 354 24.21 6.46 -21.38
N GLU A 355 25.10 6.45 -22.36
CA GLU A 355 26.38 5.76 -22.31
C GLU A 355 27.50 6.76 -22.02
N LYS A 356 28.30 6.50 -20.99
CA LYS A 356 29.53 7.24 -20.68
C LYS A 356 30.66 6.26 -20.42
N ASN A 357 31.89 6.65 -20.75
CA ASN A 357 33.07 5.94 -20.29
C ASN A 357 33.48 6.43 -18.89
N GLY A 358 34.01 5.56 -18.02
CA GLY A 358 34.55 5.93 -16.71
C GLY A 358 35.58 7.07 -16.76
N LEU A 359 36.34 7.22 -17.85
CA LEU A 359 37.28 8.34 -18.03
C LEU A 359 36.59 9.68 -18.31
N GLU A 360 35.43 9.70 -18.96
CA GLU A 360 34.70 10.93 -19.31
C GLU A 360 34.13 11.64 -18.08
N LEU A 361 33.82 10.87 -17.05
CA LEU A 361 33.32 11.37 -15.78
C LEU A 361 34.42 12.01 -14.91
N LYS A 362 35.70 11.75 -15.21
CA LYS A 362 36.84 12.40 -14.53
C LYS A 362 37.09 13.78 -15.14
N ALA A 363 37.17 14.82 -14.32
CA ALA A 363 37.58 16.14 -14.77
C ALA A 363 39.10 16.34 -14.71
N GLU A 364 39.61 17.23 -15.55
CA GLU A 364 41.04 17.58 -15.61
C GLU A 364 41.47 18.55 -14.49
N TYR A 365 40.51 19.17 -13.79
CA TYR A 365 40.73 20.18 -12.75
C TYR A 365 40.00 19.85 -11.45
N MET A 366 40.57 20.26 -10.31
CA MET A 366 39.99 20.05 -8.97
C MET A 366 38.57 20.59 -8.85
N GLY A 367 37.63 19.77 -8.36
CA GLY A 367 36.22 20.13 -8.16
C GLY A 367 35.34 20.07 -9.41
N GLY A 368 35.88 19.68 -10.58
CA GLY A 368 35.11 19.54 -11.81
C GLY A 368 34.42 18.18 -11.99
N THR A 369 34.83 17.17 -11.21
CA THR A 369 34.38 15.78 -11.34
C THR A 369 32.94 15.58 -10.85
N ALA A 370 32.62 16.10 -9.66
CA ALA A 370 31.26 15.98 -9.12
C ALA A 370 30.17 16.60 -10.02
N PRO A 371 30.34 17.81 -10.60
CA PRO A 371 29.40 18.35 -11.58
C PRO A 371 29.20 17.46 -12.82
N ARG A 372 30.26 16.83 -13.35
CA ARG A 372 30.17 15.94 -14.51
C ARG A 372 29.37 14.68 -14.21
N VAL A 373 29.60 14.07 -13.05
CA VAL A 373 28.83 12.91 -12.58
C VAL A 373 27.37 13.27 -12.40
N LYS A 374 27.07 14.39 -11.75
CA LYS A 374 25.68 14.88 -11.58
C LYS A 374 25.02 15.15 -12.93
N ALA A 375 25.71 15.76 -13.88
CA ALA A 375 25.17 16.01 -15.21
C ALA A 375 24.83 14.69 -15.93
N ALA A 376 25.72 13.68 -15.88
CA ALA A 376 25.47 12.38 -16.47
C ALA A 376 24.29 11.65 -15.82
N VAL A 377 24.15 11.74 -14.49
CA VAL A 377 22.99 11.19 -13.78
C VAL A 377 21.71 11.90 -14.19
N GLN A 378 21.71 13.24 -14.24
CA GLN A 378 20.54 14.03 -14.65
C GLN A 378 20.12 13.75 -16.09
N GLU A 379 21.08 13.55 -17.00
CA GLU A 379 20.83 13.13 -18.39
C GLU A 379 20.10 11.78 -18.46
N ALA A 380 20.44 10.86 -17.54
CA ALA A 380 19.88 9.52 -17.47
C ALA A 380 18.59 9.40 -16.62
N MET A 381 18.09 10.51 -16.04
CA MET A 381 16.94 10.47 -15.13
C MET A 381 15.68 9.90 -15.78
N GLY A 382 15.10 8.89 -15.13
CA GLY A 382 13.96 8.12 -15.61
C GLY A 382 14.32 6.97 -16.55
N GLY A 383 15.60 6.76 -16.85
CA GLY A 383 16.09 5.69 -17.74
C GLY A 383 17.33 5.01 -17.17
N CYS A 384 18.32 4.75 -18.04
CA CYS A 384 19.53 3.99 -17.75
C CYS A 384 20.80 4.82 -17.95
N LEU A 385 21.66 4.86 -16.94
CA LEU A 385 23.06 5.29 -17.04
C LEU A 385 23.96 4.06 -17.16
N PHE A 386 24.57 3.88 -18.32
CA PHE A 386 25.56 2.83 -18.58
C PHE A 386 26.97 3.41 -18.50
N LEU A 387 27.78 2.88 -17.58
CA LEU A 387 29.19 3.24 -17.41
C LEU A 387 30.07 2.11 -17.91
N ASP A 388 30.64 2.29 -19.11
CA ASP A 388 31.65 1.36 -19.60
C ASP A 388 33.01 1.64 -18.94
N GLU A 389 33.76 0.57 -18.75
CA GLU A 389 35.04 0.57 -18.05
C GLU A 389 34.97 1.32 -16.71
N ALA A 390 33.92 1.09 -15.92
CA ALA A 390 33.68 1.80 -14.66
C ALA A 390 34.86 1.71 -13.67
N TYR A 391 35.70 0.67 -13.77
CA TYR A 391 36.95 0.55 -13.01
C TYR A 391 37.94 1.69 -13.30
N ALA A 392 37.87 2.34 -14.46
CA ALA A 392 38.68 3.49 -14.83
C ALA A 392 38.40 4.70 -13.94
N LEU A 393 37.24 4.75 -13.26
CA LEU A 393 36.95 5.73 -12.22
C LEU A 393 37.90 5.59 -11.03
N MET A 394 38.41 4.39 -10.76
CA MET A 394 39.32 4.10 -9.64
C MET A 394 40.79 3.97 -10.04
N ASP A 395 41.10 3.79 -11.32
CA ASP A 395 42.49 3.57 -11.74
C ASP A 395 43.30 4.87 -11.59
N SER A 396 44.27 4.85 -10.67
CA SER A 396 45.18 5.96 -10.33
C SER A 396 46.27 6.19 -11.38
N SER A 397 46.32 5.38 -12.45
CA SER A 397 47.45 5.32 -13.37
C SER A 397 47.48 6.43 -14.43
N SER A 398 46.47 7.29 -14.52
CA SER A 398 46.36 8.33 -15.55
C SER A 398 46.75 9.74 -15.10
N GLY A 399 47.46 9.90 -13.97
CA GLY A 399 47.95 11.20 -13.50
C GLY A 399 49.42 11.16 -13.06
N ILE A 400 50.31 11.81 -13.81
CA ILE A 400 51.67 12.13 -13.36
C ILE A 400 51.53 13.15 -12.22
N GLY A 401 51.62 12.70 -10.97
CA GLY A 401 51.50 13.53 -9.77
C GLY A 401 50.41 13.02 -8.82
N GLY A 402 50.75 12.78 -7.56
CA GLY A 402 49.94 12.10 -6.53
C GLY A 402 48.61 12.73 -6.09
N GLY A 403 47.81 13.29 -7.01
CA GLY A 403 46.44 13.77 -6.78
C GLY A 403 45.33 12.92 -7.44
N GLY A 404 45.67 11.85 -8.17
CA GLY A 404 44.69 11.01 -8.89
C GLY A 404 43.69 10.25 -8.00
N ASP A 405 44.05 9.98 -6.75
CA ASP A 405 43.20 9.23 -5.82
C ASP A 405 42.01 10.06 -5.32
N ALA A 406 42.19 11.37 -5.11
CA ALA A 406 41.13 12.25 -4.61
C ALA A 406 39.99 12.43 -5.64
N PHE A 407 40.32 12.59 -6.92
CA PHE A 407 39.32 12.72 -8.00
C PHE A 407 38.55 11.43 -8.25
N SER A 408 39.27 10.31 -8.18
CA SER A 408 38.71 8.97 -8.38
C SER A 408 37.69 8.64 -7.27
N GLN A 409 38.02 8.95 -6.02
CA GLN A 409 37.11 8.80 -4.89
C GLN A 409 35.94 9.78 -4.94
N GLU A 410 36.17 11.04 -5.35
CA GLU A 410 35.11 12.04 -5.49
C GLU A 410 34.06 11.62 -6.54
N ALA A 411 34.50 11.10 -7.70
CA ALA A 411 33.59 10.63 -8.75
C ALA A 411 32.67 9.52 -8.25
N LEU A 412 33.26 8.49 -7.63
CA LEU A 412 32.53 7.32 -7.17
C LEU A 412 31.58 7.66 -6.02
N ARG A 413 32.05 8.43 -5.03
CA ARG A 413 31.21 8.87 -3.91
C ARG A 413 30.04 9.73 -4.38
N THR A 414 30.27 10.61 -5.35
CA THR A 414 29.20 11.42 -5.95
C THR A 414 28.20 10.53 -6.67
N LEU A 415 28.67 9.57 -7.48
CA LEU A 415 27.81 8.63 -8.19
C LEU A 415 26.94 7.83 -7.21
N LEU A 416 27.53 7.24 -6.16
CA LEU A 416 26.80 6.47 -5.16
C LEU A 416 25.75 7.33 -4.42
N THR A 417 26.10 8.57 -4.08
CA THR A 417 25.18 9.52 -3.43
C THR A 417 23.98 9.82 -4.33
N GLU A 418 24.21 10.11 -5.60
CA GLU A 418 23.15 10.42 -6.56
C GLU A 418 22.27 9.19 -6.87
N VAL A 419 22.87 8.01 -6.94
CA VAL A 419 22.15 6.74 -7.11
C VAL A 419 21.23 6.45 -5.92
N GLU A 420 21.70 6.67 -4.69
CA GLU A 420 20.87 6.47 -3.49
C GLU A 420 19.69 7.45 -3.47
N ASN A 421 19.94 8.72 -3.81
CA ASN A 421 18.91 9.75 -3.88
C ASN A 421 17.84 9.46 -4.96
N HIS A 422 18.22 8.74 -6.01
CA HIS A 422 17.37 8.48 -7.18
C HIS A 422 17.07 6.99 -7.42
N ARG A 423 17.19 6.14 -6.38
CA ARG A 423 17.06 4.67 -6.45
C ARG A 423 15.79 4.10 -7.07
N THR A 424 14.73 4.91 -7.20
CA THR A 424 13.43 4.50 -7.78
C THR A 424 13.20 5.00 -9.20
N ASN A 425 14.09 5.86 -9.72
CA ASN A 425 13.90 6.57 -10.98
C ASN A 425 15.15 6.54 -11.88
N LEU A 426 16.14 5.72 -11.55
CA LEU A 426 17.39 5.62 -12.29
C LEU A 426 17.90 4.17 -12.21
N MET A 427 18.20 3.59 -13.36
CA MET A 427 18.97 2.35 -13.46
C MET A 427 20.43 2.69 -13.73
N VAL A 428 21.36 2.14 -12.95
CA VAL A 428 22.80 2.30 -13.20
C VAL A 428 23.40 0.95 -13.51
N VAL A 429 24.06 0.88 -14.67
CA VAL A 429 24.73 -0.32 -15.14
C VAL A 429 26.23 -0.06 -15.23
N LEU A 430 27.01 -0.73 -14.38
CA LEU A 430 28.47 -0.64 -14.39
C LEU A 430 29.05 -1.81 -15.19
N ALA A 431 29.85 -1.52 -16.21
CA ALA A 431 30.49 -2.55 -17.03
C ALA A 431 32.02 -2.56 -16.89
N GLY A 432 32.61 -3.75 -16.96
CA GLY A 432 34.06 -3.88 -16.95
C GLY A 432 34.59 -5.31 -16.96
N TYR A 433 35.92 -5.45 -16.85
CA TYR A 433 36.58 -6.74 -16.74
C TYR A 433 36.33 -7.33 -15.35
N LYS A 434 36.07 -8.63 -15.29
CA LYS A 434 35.76 -9.36 -14.04
C LYS A 434 36.78 -9.11 -12.92
N GLU A 435 38.07 -9.15 -13.25
CA GLU A 435 39.15 -8.95 -12.29
C GLU A 435 39.27 -7.50 -11.79
N LYS A 436 39.02 -6.52 -12.67
CA LYS A 436 39.07 -5.10 -12.33
C LYS A 436 37.85 -4.68 -11.51
N MET A 437 36.68 -5.21 -11.87
CA MET A 437 35.44 -4.95 -11.13
C MET A 437 35.42 -5.65 -9.77
N GLY A 438 35.95 -6.87 -9.68
CA GLY A 438 36.14 -7.54 -8.39
C GLY A 438 37.13 -6.85 -7.46
N ARG A 439 38.01 -5.96 -7.97
CA ARG A 439 38.83 -5.07 -7.13
C ARG A 439 38.03 -3.85 -6.67
N LEU A 440 37.23 -3.25 -7.55
CA LEU A 440 36.33 -2.14 -7.23
C LEU A 440 35.36 -2.49 -6.09
N MET A 441 34.69 -3.65 -6.20
CA MET A 441 33.73 -4.12 -5.20
C MET A 441 34.35 -4.44 -3.83
N ARG A 442 35.65 -4.76 -3.78
CA ARG A 442 36.37 -5.02 -2.52
C ARG A 442 36.90 -3.75 -1.88
N ALA A 443 37.12 -2.70 -2.66
CA ALA A 443 37.60 -1.42 -2.15
C ALA A 443 36.48 -0.60 -1.48
N GLU A 444 35.22 -0.84 -1.89
CA GLU A 444 34.06 -0.07 -1.45
C GLU A 444 32.94 -1.03 -1.00
N GLU A 445 32.84 -1.27 0.31
CA GLU A 445 31.80 -2.13 0.91
C GLU A 445 30.36 -1.65 0.63
N GLY A 446 30.18 -0.41 0.17
CA GLY A 446 28.87 0.19 -0.14
C GLY A 446 28.28 -0.15 -1.52
N LEU A 447 28.99 -0.91 -2.37
CA LEU A 447 28.50 -1.33 -3.70
C LEU A 447 27.89 -2.74 -3.73
N ALA A 448 28.15 -3.56 -2.70
CA ALA A 448 27.86 -5.00 -2.67
C ALA A 448 26.40 -5.34 -2.33
#